data_AF-A0AA87AKN3-F1
#
_entry.id   AF-A0AA87AKN3-F1
#
_cell.length_a   1.000
_cell.length_b   1.000
_cell.length_c   1.000
_cell.angle_alpha   90.00
_cell.angle_beta   90.00
_cell.angle_gamma   90.00
#
_symmetry.space_group_name_H-M   'P 1'
#
loop_
_entity.id
_entity.type
_entity.pdbx_description
1 polymer ?
#
loop_
_entity_poly.entity_id
_entity_poly.type
_entity_poly.pdbx_seq_one_letter_code
_entity_poly.pdbx_strand_id
1 'polypeptide(L)'
;MSGDILSRSNLFSILKNKNIRIFIIFFVIIEGLISCFSVNSLIILNENRVLYVSSTLSQVVATLFGLSITGYIFLDGKLKNDVEEDESLIDIVADLKANYKLKILFTGSLTCVSIFLCIINMCLSANNFISIFVFDNSLVITFFSIVEIILFVKKIIDPEKIQKESYIGKRQLEEKLEEKTDSFSEQNNSDKVSLEDFLKTYNSIESSISNLVSSSVKIDGKYANMYQNLKILRYEGKIDAKLFEKINVLRRYRNYLVHGQDMIMDEKVYYLAKEINEELEKLL
;
A
#
# COMPACT_ATOMS: atom_id res chain seq x y z
N MET A 1 -36.48 0.82 -3.04
CA MET A 1 -36.28 2.04 -2.23
C MET A 1 -35.69 1.62 -0.89
N SER A 2 -34.37 1.41 -0.84
CA SER A 2 -33.58 1.29 0.39
C SER A 2 -32.11 1.16 -0.02
N GLY A 3 -31.48 2.31 -0.22
CA GLY A 3 -30.06 2.44 -0.50
C GLY A 3 -29.67 3.79 0.07
N ASP A 4 -29.21 3.80 1.33
CA ASP A 4 -28.49 4.95 1.91
C ASP A 4 -27.93 4.73 3.32
N ILE A 5 -28.09 3.56 3.94
CA ILE A 5 -27.67 3.38 5.35
C ILE A 5 -26.24 2.84 5.51
N LEU A 6 -25.60 2.33 4.45
CA LEU A 6 -24.28 1.67 4.54
C LEU A 6 -23.04 2.55 4.32
N SER A 7 -23.20 3.84 3.99
CA SER A 7 -22.06 4.76 3.78
C SER A 7 -21.64 5.54 5.04
N ARG A 8 -22.55 5.74 5.99
CA ARG A 8 -22.32 6.61 7.17
C ARG A 8 -21.51 5.97 8.30
N SER A 9 -21.47 4.64 8.40
CA SER A 9 -20.77 3.93 9.49
C SER A 9 -19.25 3.88 9.31
N ASN A 10 -18.75 3.96 8.07
CA ASN A 10 -17.30 3.92 7.78
C ASN A 10 -16.60 5.26 8.10
N LEU A 11 -17.31 6.39 8.02
CA LEU A 11 -16.69 7.70 8.26
C LEU A 11 -16.42 7.95 9.76
N PHE A 12 -17.30 7.43 10.63
CA PHE A 12 -17.14 7.52 12.08
C PHE A 12 -16.17 6.48 12.67
N SER A 13 -15.99 5.32 12.04
CA SER A 13 -14.97 4.35 12.46
C SER A 13 -13.55 4.83 12.15
N ILE A 14 -13.37 5.56 11.05
CA ILE A 14 -12.13 6.26 10.69
C ILE A 14 -11.76 7.33 11.75
N LEU A 15 -12.74 8.07 12.28
CA LEU A 15 -12.55 9.08 13.36
C LEU A 15 -12.17 8.51 14.74
N LYS A 16 -12.30 7.19 14.94
CA LYS A 16 -11.92 6.53 16.21
C LYS A 16 -10.43 6.20 16.29
N ASN A 17 -9.70 6.33 15.18
CA ASN A 17 -8.27 6.08 15.14
C ASN A 17 -7.51 7.25 15.80
N LYS A 18 -6.68 6.94 16.82
CA LYS A 18 -5.93 7.91 17.62
C LYS A 18 -5.04 8.82 16.73
N ASN A 19 -4.51 8.26 15.65
CA ASN A 19 -3.67 9.01 14.70
C ASN A 19 -4.47 10.05 13.91
N ILE A 20 -5.74 9.77 13.61
CA ILE A 20 -6.61 10.67 12.86
C ILE A 20 -7.07 11.85 13.73
N ARG A 21 -7.31 11.63 15.02
CA ARG A 21 -7.60 12.71 15.97
C ARG A 21 -6.45 13.70 16.11
N ILE A 22 -5.22 13.20 16.20
CA ILE A 22 -4.02 14.04 16.25
C ILE A 22 -3.90 14.86 14.96
N PHE A 23 -4.16 14.25 13.81
CA PHE A 23 -4.12 14.94 12.52
C PHE A 23 -5.18 16.04 12.41
N ILE A 24 -6.40 15.80 12.91
CA ILE A 24 -7.48 16.80 12.94
C ILE A 24 -7.13 17.96 13.87
N ILE A 25 -6.58 17.69 15.06
CA ILE A 25 -6.16 18.74 16.00
C ILE A 25 -5.05 19.58 15.38
N PHE A 26 -4.06 18.95 14.74
CA PHE A 26 -2.99 19.63 14.04
C PHE A 26 -3.51 20.50 12.88
N PHE A 27 -4.45 19.97 12.10
CA PHE A 27 -5.10 20.72 11.03
C PHE A 27 -5.87 21.93 11.56
N VAL A 28 -6.65 21.77 12.63
CA VAL A 28 -7.39 22.88 13.28
C VAL A 28 -6.45 23.94 13.83
N ILE A 29 -5.30 23.56 14.38
CA ILE A 29 -4.29 24.51 14.86
C ILE A 29 -3.68 25.27 13.68
N ILE A 30 -3.34 24.59 12.58
CA ILE A 30 -2.82 25.24 11.36
C ILE A 30 -3.85 26.21 10.78
N GLU A 31 -5.10 25.79 10.63
CA GLU A 31 -6.19 26.64 10.14
C GLU A 31 -6.44 27.84 11.05
N GLY A 32 -6.38 27.64 12.37
CA GLY A 32 -6.49 28.72 13.36
C GLY A 32 -5.34 29.72 13.27
N LEU A 33 -4.10 29.24 13.04
CA LEU A 33 -2.93 30.09 12.83
C LEU A 33 -3.05 30.86 11.51
N ILE A 34 -3.41 30.19 10.42
CA ILE A 34 -3.61 30.82 9.10
C ILE A 34 -4.66 31.92 9.22
N SER A 35 -5.82 31.62 9.81
CA SER A 35 -6.90 32.60 10.00
C SER A 35 -6.47 33.80 10.85
N CYS A 36 -5.68 33.57 11.91
CA CYS A 36 -5.10 34.65 12.72
C CYS A 36 -4.13 35.53 11.92
N PHE A 37 -3.29 34.92 11.08
CA PHE A 37 -2.37 35.65 10.20
C PHE A 37 -3.11 36.37 9.05
N SER A 38 -4.22 35.85 8.56
CA SER A 38 -5.05 36.53 7.54
C SER A 38 -5.70 37.81 8.08
N VAL A 39 -5.99 37.89 9.39
CA VAL A 39 -6.51 39.11 10.03
C VAL A 39 -5.43 40.20 10.14
N ASN A 40 -4.19 39.80 10.47
CA ASN A 40 -3.04 40.70 10.56
C ASN A 40 -2.05 40.39 9.43
N SER A 41 -2.49 40.54 8.18
CA SER A 41 -1.67 40.21 7.01
C SER A 41 -0.29 40.86 7.09
N LEU A 42 0.74 40.02 7.31
CA LEU A 42 2.14 40.45 7.33
C LEU A 42 2.66 40.79 5.92
N ILE A 43 1.93 40.37 4.89
CA ILE A 43 2.32 40.46 3.48
C ILE A 43 1.19 41.13 2.70
N ILE A 44 1.27 42.45 2.56
CA ILE A 44 0.34 43.22 1.73
C ILE A 44 0.81 43.12 0.28
N LEU A 45 0.20 42.21 -0.48
CA LEU A 45 0.44 42.08 -1.92
C LEU A 45 -0.58 42.91 -2.70
N ASN A 46 -0.10 43.56 -3.76
CA ASN A 46 -0.98 44.17 -4.76
C ASN A 46 -1.72 43.08 -5.54
N GLU A 47 -2.93 43.35 -5.98
CA GLU A 47 -3.82 42.48 -6.77
C GLU A 47 -3.10 41.80 -7.94
N ASN A 48 -2.33 42.55 -8.72
CA ASN A 48 -1.55 42.00 -9.84
C ASN A 48 -0.54 40.92 -9.41
N ARG A 49 0.04 41.05 -8.20
CA ARG A 49 0.98 40.06 -7.66
C ARG A 49 0.25 38.81 -7.17
N VAL A 50 -0.93 38.98 -6.56
CA VAL A 50 -1.77 37.87 -6.12
C VAL A 50 -2.18 37.00 -7.30
N LEU A 51 -2.66 37.62 -8.39
CA LEU A 51 -3.01 36.91 -9.63
C LEU A 51 -1.81 36.16 -10.22
N TYR A 52 -0.65 36.83 -10.29
CA TYR A 52 0.57 36.22 -10.82
C TYR A 52 1.03 35.00 -9.99
N VAL A 53 0.99 35.11 -8.66
CA VAL A 53 1.37 34.03 -7.75
C VAL A 53 0.39 32.87 -7.89
N SER A 54 -0.92 33.09 -7.79
CA SER A 54 -1.91 32.01 -7.94
C SER A 54 -1.80 31.30 -9.29
N SER A 55 -1.53 32.03 -10.37
CA SER A 55 -1.38 31.44 -11.71
C SER A 55 -0.13 30.57 -11.78
N THR A 56 1.01 31.11 -11.34
CA THR A 56 2.29 30.39 -11.34
C THR A 56 2.22 29.12 -10.47
N LEU A 57 1.64 29.21 -9.27
CA LEU A 57 1.54 28.08 -8.36
C LEU A 57 0.69 26.95 -8.94
N SER A 58 -0.47 27.26 -9.51
CA SER A 58 -1.35 26.26 -10.13
C SER A 58 -0.64 25.49 -11.26
N GLN A 59 0.12 26.20 -12.10
CA GLN A 59 0.87 25.61 -13.22
C GLN A 59 2.03 24.74 -12.74
N VAL A 60 2.78 25.20 -11.72
CA VAL A 60 3.91 24.44 -11.16
C VAL A 60 3.43 23.12 -10.55
N VAL A 61 2.39 23.15 -9.69
CA VAL A 61 1.88 21.92 -9.06
C VAL A 61 1.30 20.96 -10.11
N ALA A 62 0.51 21.48 -11.06
CA ALA A 62 -0.03 20.66 -12.14
C ALA A 62 1.07 19.97 -12.96
N THR A 63 2.13 20.70 -13.29
CA THR A 63 3.27 20.18 -14.07
C THR A 63 4.04 19.12 -13.29
N LEU A 64 4.38 19.38 -12.03
CA LEU A 64 5.10 18.44 -11.18
C LEU A 64 4.30 17.14 -10.96
N PHE A 65 2.99 17.26 -10.78
CA PHE A 65 2.13 16.10 -10.63
C PHE A 65 2.00 15.31 -11.95
N GLY A 66 1.84 15.99 -13.09
CA GLY A 66 1.82 15.35 -14.41
C GLY A 66 3.10 14.57 -14.73
N LEU A 67 4.27 15.13 -14.39
CA LEU A 67 5.56 14.44 -14.51
C LEU A 67 5.63 13.21 -13.60
N SER A 68 5.09 13.32 -12.39
CA SER A 68 5.08 12.22 -11.41
C SER A 68 4.19 11.07 -11.84
N ILE A 69 3.01 11.35 -12.42
CA ILE A 69 2.15 10.32 -13.04
C ILE A 69 2.87 9.65 -14.20
N THR A 70 3.51 10.44 -15.06
CA THR A 70 4.25 9.90 -16.22
C THR A 70 5.37 8.97 -15.76
N GLY A 71 6.15 9.37 -14.76
CA GLY A 71 7.17 8.52 -14.15
C GLY A 71 6.60 7.24 -13.54
N TYR A 72 5.44 7.31 -12.89
CA TYR A 72 4.76 6.13 -12.37
C TYR A 72 4.30 5.16 -13.47
N ILE A 73 3.80 5.64 -14.62
CA ILE A 73 3.38 4.77 -15.73
C ILE A 73 4.57 3.95 -16.24
N PHE A 74 5.73 4.57 -16.40
CA PHE A 74 6.95 3.84 -16.77
C PHE A 74 7.37 2.84 -15.69
N LEU A 75 7.27 3.21 -14.41
CA LEU A 75 7.55 2.30 -13.31
C LEU A 75 6.58 1.10 -13.29
N ASP A 76 5.27 1.32 -13.51
CA ASP A 76 4.28 0.24 -13.56
C ASP A 76 4.60 -0.77 -14.66
N GLY A 77 5.02 -0.28 -15.84
CA GLY A 77 5.53 -1.11 -16.93
C GLY A 77 6.75 -1.91 -16.52
N LYS A 78 7.76 -1.27 -15.92
CA LYS A 78 8.95 -1.96 -15.43
C LYS A 78 8.61 -3.05 -14.40
N LEU A 79 7.77 -2.74 -13.42
CA LEU A 79 7.35 -3.68 -12.39
C LEU A 79 6.57 -4.88 -12.97
N LYS A 80 5.87 -4.71 -14.10
CA LYS A 80 5.24 -5.86 -14.80
C LYS A 80 6.30 -6.76 -15.41
N ASN A 81 7.31 -6.18 -16.06
CA ASN A 81 8.43 -6.95 -16.62
C ASN A 81 9.20 -7.69 -15.52
N ASP A 82 9.48 -7.03 -14.39
CA ASP A 82 10.14 -7.67 -13.23
C ASP A 82 9.35 -8.91 -12.74
N VAL A 83 8.01 -8.85 -12.78
CA VAL A 83 7.12 -9.98 -12.43
C VAL A 83 7.09 -11.08 -13.49
N GLU A 84 7.22 -10.74 -14.76
CA GLU A 84 7.34 -11.72 -15.85
C GLU A 84 8.68 -12.46 -15.80
N GLU A 85 9.73 -11.81 -15.31
CA GLU A 85 11.06 -12.40 -15.10
C GLU A 85 11.12 -13.25 -13.81
N ASP A 86 10.49 -12.79 -12.72
CA ASP A 86 10.41 -13.51 -11.44
C ASP A 86 8.98 -13.51 -10.89
N GLU A 87 8.28 -14.64 -11.07
CA GLU A 87 6.91 -14.81 -10.59
C GLU A 87 6.76 -14.71 -9.05
N SER A 88 7.84 -14.89 -8.28
CA SER A 88 7.78 -14.74 -6.82
C SER A 88 7.57 -13.29 -6.37
N LEU A 89 7.80 -12.32 -7.28
CA LEU A 89 7.53 -10.90 -7.05
C LEU A 89 6.06 -10.51 -7.19
N ILE A 90 5.18 -11.40 -7.70
CA ILE A 90 3.77 -11.07 -7.99
C ILE A 90 3.08 -10.39 -6.80
N ASP A 91 3.20 -10.96 -5.58
CA ASP A 91 2.51 -10.41 -4.40
C ASP A 91 3.12 -9.09 -3.95
N ILE A 92 4.46 -9.02 -3.94
CA ILE A 92 5.19 -7.82 -3.51
C ILE A 92 4.87 -6.65 -4.42
N VAL A 93 4.90 -6.89 -5.73
CA VAL A 93 4.60 -5.88 -6.74
C VAL A 93 3.12 -5.49 -6.71
N ALA A 94 2.21 -6.43 -6.47
CA ALA A 94 0.79 -6.12 -6.32
C ALA A 94 0.54 -5.18 -5.12
N ASP A 95 1.13 -5.46 -3.96
CA ASP A 95 1.02 -4.62 -2.76
C ASP A 95 1.65 -3.23 -2.98
N LEU A 96 2.83 -3.20 -3.60
CA LEU A 96 3.52 -1.96 -3.94
C LEU A 96 2.66 -1.06 -4.86
N LYS A 97 2.04 -1.65 -5.89
CA LYS A 97 1.14 -0.94 -6.80
C LYS A 97 -0.13 -0.44 -6.11
N ALA A 98 -0.71 -1.23 -5.20
CA ALA A 98 -1.85 -0.79 -4.41
C ALA A 98 -1.49 0.44 -3.56
N ASN A 99 -0.33 0.40 -2.91
CA ASN A 99 0.19 1.50 -2.10
C ASN A 99 0.50 2.76 -2.93
N TYR A 100 1.09 2.61 -4.12
CA TYR A 100 1.30 3.73 -5.03
C TYR A 100 0.01 4.32 -5.56
N LYS A 101 -0.96 3.48 -5.94
CA LYS A 101 -2.28 3.95 -6.41
C LYS A 101 -2.96 4.83 -5.36
N LEU A 102 -2.96 4.42 -4.09
CA LEU A 102 -3.52 5.23 -3.00
C LEU A 102 -2.80 6.58 -2.85
N LYS A 103 -1.47 6.59 -2.91
CA LYS A 103 -0.69 7.83 -2.85
C LYS A 103 -0.97 8.75 -4.03
N ILE A 104 -1.02 8.23 -5.25
CA ILE A 104 -1.34 9.01 -6.46
C ILE A 104 -2.72 9.65 -6.34
N LEU A 105 -3.72 8.88 -5.90
CA LEU A 105 -5.08 9.40 -5.71
C LEU A 105 -5.12 10.51 -4.65
N PHE A 106 -4.42 10.34 -3.54
CA PHE A 106 -4.32 11.34 -2.50
C PHE A 106 -3.62 12.62 -2.99
N THR A 107 -2.41 12.50 -3.55
CA THR A 107 -1.63 13.64 -4.08
C THR A 107 -2.37 14.33 -5.23
N GLY A 108 -3.07 13.58 -6.07
CA GLY A 108 -3.89 14.12 -7.17
C GLY A 108 -5.09 14.90 -6.66
N SER A 109 -5.81 14.39 -5.66
CA SER A 109 -6.91 15.12 -5.01
C SER A 109 -6.41 16.44 -4.40
N LEU A 110 -5.29 16.39 -3.68
CA LEU A 110 -4.68 17.57 -3.06
C LEU A 110 -4.25 18.62 -4.11
N THR A 111 -3.66 18.16 -5.22
CA THR A 111 -3.28 19.00 -6.37
C THR A 111 -4.50 19.66 -7.00
N CYS A 112 -5.59 18.92 -7.21
CA CYS A 112 -6.84 19.47 -7.74
C CYS A 112 -7.41 20.55 -6.83
N VAL A 113 -7.41 20.33 -5.51
CA VAL A 113 -7.87 21.33 -4.52
C VAL A 113 -6.97 22.57 -4.55
N SER A 114 -5.64 22.41 -4.60
CA SER A 114 -4.68 23.51 -4.74
C SER A 114 -4.96 24.36 -5.98
N ILE A 115 -5.11 23.74 -7.15
CA ILE A 115 -5.40 24.43 -8.41
C ILE A 115 -6.76 25.14 -8.33
N PHE A 116 -7.78 24.47 -7.80
CA PHE A 116 -9.11 25.04 -7.66
C PHE A 116 -9.12 26.28 -6.76
N LEU A 117 -8.42 26.23 -5.62
CA LEU A 117 -8.27 27.40 -4.74
C LEU A 117 -7.51 28.54 -5.41
N CYS A 118 -6.46 28.22 -6.18
CA CYS A 118 -5.75 29.22 -6.97
C CYS A 118 -6.66 29.91 -8.01
N ILE A 119 -7.55 29.15 -8.67
CA ILE A 119 -8.53 29.70 -9.62
C ILE A 119 -9.57 30.56 -8.89
N ILE A 120 -10.13 30.09 -7.77
CA ILE A 120 -11.06 30.89 -6.96
C ILE A 120 -10.40 32.21 -6.56
N ASN A 121 -9.15 32.16 -6.12
CA ASN A 121 -8.43 33.36 -5.72
C ASN A 121 -8.31 34.38 -6.86
N MET A 122 -8.17 33.94 -8.12
CA MET A 122 -8.18 34.85 -9.27
C MET A 122 -9.54 35.45 -9.57
N CYS A 123 -10.62 34.76 -9.23
CA CYS A 123 -11.99 35.22 -9.44
C CYS A 123 -12.48 36.17 -8.34
N LEU A 124 -11.82 36.18 -7.17
CA LEU A 124 -12.20 37.03 -6.04
C LEU A 124 -11.62 38.44 -6.20
N SER A 125 -12.40 39.45 -5.83
CA SER A 125 -11.95 40.85 -5.78
C SER A 125 -10.92 41.06 -4.69
N ALA A 126 -9.86 41.83 -4.99
CA ALA A 126 -8.81 42.14 -4.04
C ALA A 126 -9.31 42.86 -2.77
N ASN A 127 -8.60 42.65 -1.67
CA ASN A 127 -8.71 43.36 -0.39
C ASN A 127 -9.93 43.03 0.51
N ASN A 128 -10.68 41.97 0.23
CA ASN A 128 -11.63 41.41 1.19
C ASN A 128 -10.97 40.32 2.05
N PHE A 129 -11.38 40.19 3.32
CA PHE A 129 -10.89 39.13 4.22
C PHE A 129 -10.98 37.74 3.60
N ILE A 130 -12.05 37.45 2.86
CA ILE A 130 -12.25 36.17 2.16
C ILE A 130 -11.16 35.94 1.11
N SER A 131 -10.76 36.97 0.35
CA SER A 131 -9.68 36.85 -0.65
C SER A 131 -8.34 36.57 0.01
N ILE A 132 -8.03 37.26 1.11
CA ILE A 132 -6.79 37.02 1.88
C ILE A 132 -6.78 35.60 2.45
N PHE A 133 -7.88 35.17 3.07
CA PHE A 133 -8.03 33.84 3.63
C PHE A 133 -7.87 32.74 2.58
N VAL A 134 -8.52 32.90 1.42
CA VAL A 134 -8.42 31.92 0.31
C VAL A 134 -7.00 31.92 -0.28
N PHE A 135 -6.36 33.06 -0.40
CA PHE A 135 -4.97 33.16 -0.87
C PHE A 135 -4.00 32.42 0.06
N ASP A 136 -4.06 32.68 1.37
CA ASP A 136 -3.19 32.02 2.36
C ASP A 136 -3.39 30.49 2.35
N ASN A 137 -4.64 30.04 2.27
CA ASN A 137 -4.97 28.63 2.13
C ASN A 137 -4.42 28.03 0.83
N SER A 138 -4.55 28.75 -0.28
CA SER A 138 -4.02 28.31 -1.57
C SER A 138 -2.51 28.13 -1.52
N LEU A 139 -1.78 29.02 -0.84
CA LEU A 139 -0.33 28.93 -0.67
C LEU A 139 0.05 27.69 0.14
N VAL A 140 -0.58 27.49 1.29
CA VAL A 140 -0.29 26.37 2.19
C VAL A 140 -0.57 25.04 1.52
N ILE A 141 -1.75 24.86 0.93
CA ILE A 141 -2.15 23.61 0.27
C ILE A 141 -1.24 23.31 -0.94
N THR A 142 -0.86 24.35 -1.70
CA THR A 142 0.10 24.21 -2.80
C THR A 142 1.46 23.75 -2.29
N PHE A 143 1.98 24.37 -1.22
CA PHE A 143 3.25 23.97 -0.62
C PHE A 143 3.21 22.51 -0.15
N PHE A 144 2.15 22.10 0.56
CA PHE A 144 1.95 20.71 0.95
C PHE A 144 1.87 19.77 -0.26
N SER A 145 1.20 20.19 -1.34
CA SER A 145 1.14 19.41 -2.59
C SER A 145 2.52 19.16 -3.18
N ILE A 146 3.37 20.19 -3.22
CA ILE A 146 4.75 20.07 -3.72
C ILE A 146 5.56 19.11 -2.84
N VAL A 147 5.46 19.23 -1.52
CA VAL A 147 6.16 18.33 -0.58
C VAL A 147 5.70 16.88 -0.78
N GLU A 148 4.40 16.64 -0.87
CA GLU A 148 3.86 15.29 -1.13
C GLU A 148 4.31 14.72 -2.47
N ILE A 149 4.38 15.54 -3.53
CA ILE A 149 4.92 15.13 -4.83
C ILE A 149 6.39 14.71 -4.69
N ILE A 150 7.22 15.50 -4.00
CA ILE A 150 8.64 15.17 -3.79
C ILE A 150 8.79 13.86 -3.01
N LEU A 151 8.00 13.66 -1.95
CA LEU A 151 8.00 12.42 -1.17
C LEU A 151 7.54 11.21 -2.00
N PHE A 152 6.55 11.40 -2.87
CA PHE A 152 6.09 10.38 -3.79
C PHE A 152 7.17 10.00 -4.81
N VAL A 153 7.82 10.99 -5.44
CA VAL A 153 8.94 10.78 -6.37
C VAL A 153 10.09 10.04 -5.68
N LYS A 154 10.46 10.43 -4.46
CA LYS A 154 11.47 9.73 -3.67
C LYS A 154 11.09 8.25 -3.47
N LYS A 155 9.81 7.94 -3.23
CA LYS A 155 9.33 6.57 -3.05
C LYS A 155 9.35 5.76 -4.36
N ILE A 156 9.17 6.39 -5.52
CA ILE A 156 9.22 5.74 -6.84
C ILE A 156 10.66 5.38 -7.24
N ILE A 157 11.58 6.32 -7.02
CA ILE A 157 12.98 6.21 -7.45
C ILE A 157 13.77 5.25 -6.55
N ASP A 158 13.31 5.00 -5.33
CA ASP A 158 13.96 4.11 -4.36
C ASP A 158 14.36 2.76 -4.99
N PRO A 159 15.66 2.43 -5.04
CA PRO A 159 16.13 1.16 -5.57
C PRO A 159 15.72 -0.02 -4.67
N GLU A 160 15.52 0.21 -3.38
CA GLU A 160 15.18 -0.82 -2.39
C GLU A 160 13.66 -0.97 -2.18
N LYS A 161 12.84 -0.39 -3.06
CA LYS A 161 11.37 -0.41 -2.90
C LYS A 161 10.77 -1.82 -2.76
N ILE A 162 11.30 -2.79 -3.49
CA ILE A 162 10.86 -4.19 -3.41
C ILE A 162 11.19 -4.75 -2.02
N GLN A 163 12.43 -4.57 -1.56
CA GLN A 163 12.87 -5.06 -0.26
C GLN A 163 12.11 -4.44 0.91
N LYS A 164 11.84 -3.13 0.85
CA LYS A 164 11.07 -2.42 1.86
C LYS A 164 9.63 -2.89 1.91
N GLU A 165 8.99 -3.05 0.75
CA GLU A 165 7.63 -3.59 0.68
C GLU A 165 7.59 -5.04 1.15
N SER A 166 8.65 -5.81 0.85
CA SER A 166 8.82 -7.19 1.32
C SER A 166 8.87 -7.28 2.85
N TYR A 167 9.68 -6.41 3.49
CA TYR A 167 9.76 -6.31 4.94
C TYR A 167 8.41 -5.93 5.58
N ILE A 168 7.71 -4.95 5.01
CA ILE A 168 6.39 -4.51 5.50
C ILE A 168 5.37 -5.64 5.37
N GLY A 169 5.31 -6.31 4.21
CA GLY A 169 4.37 -7.40 3.95
C GLY A 169 4.59 -8.59 4.86
N LYS A 170 5.87 -8.96 5.08
CA LYS A 170 6.25 -10.00 6.04
C LYS A 170 5.74 -9.70 7.44
N ARG A 171 6.06 -8.51 7.97
CA ARG A 171 5.68 -8.10 9.32
C ARG A 171 4.17 -8.07 9.52
N GLN A 172 3.41 -7.61 8.51
CA GLN A 172 1.94 -7.64 8.56
C GLN A 172 1.38 -9.07 8.59
N LEU A 173 2.04 -10.04 7.97
CA LEU A 173 1.64 -11.44 8.06
C LEU A 173 1.97 -12.01 9.45
N GLU A 174 3.14 -11.71 10.00
CA GLU A 174 3.54 -12.10 11.36
C GLU A 174 2.54 -11.56 12.40
N GLU A 175 2.22 -10.26 12.35
CA GLU A 175 1.22 -9.64 13.24
C GLU A 175 -0.17 -10.30 13.11
N LYS A 176 -0.61 -10.63 11.89
CA LYS A 176 -1.90 -11.33 11.67
C LYS A 176 -1.90 -12.77 12.18
N LEU A 177 -0.73 -13.41 12.17
CA LEU A 177 -0.57 -14.74 12.74
C LEU A 177 -0.61 -14.62 14.27
N GLU A 178 0.07 -13.64 14.87
CA GLU A 178 0.00 -13.38 16.31
C GLU A 178 -1.43 -13.16 16.81
N GLU A 179 -2.23 -12.32 16.15
CA GLU A 179 -3.62 -12.05 16.52
C GLU A 179 -4.54 -13.29 16.44
N LYS A 180 -4.22 -14.25 15.58
CA LYS A 180 -4.99 -15.51 15.46
C LYS A 180 -4.56 -16.57 16.47
N THR A 181 -3.47 -16.34 17.19
CA THR A 181 -2.71 -17.35 17.92
C THR A 181 -2.81 -17.21 19.44
N ASP A 182 -3.90 -16.65 19.97
CA ASP A 182 -4.33 -16.83 21.37
C ASP A 182 -4.58 -18.32 21.75
N SER A 183 -4.21 -19.28 20.89
CA SER A 183 -4.47 -20.72 21.02
C SER A 183 -3.35 -21.68 20.57
N PHE A 184 -2.18 -21.22 20.07
CA PHE A 184 -1.01 -22.12 20.01
C PHE A 184 -0.19 -21.94 21.27
N SER A 185 -0.25 -22.95 22.12
CA SER A 185 0.69 -23.16 23.22
C SER A 185 2.13 -22.88 22.79
N GLU A 186 2.84 -22.07 23.57
CA GLU A 186 4.29 -21.91 23.53
C GLU A 186 4.97 -23.28 23.55
N GLN A 187 5.26 -23.83 22.37
CA GLN A 187 6.20 -24.93 22.26
C GLN A 187 7.59 -24.30 22.28
N ASN A 188 8.11 -24.12 23.49
CA ASN A 188 9.49 -23.71 23.75
C ASN A 188 10.45 -24.81 23.26
N ASN A 189 10.70 -24.86 21.96
CA ASN A 189 11.87 -25.54 21.42
C ASN A 189 12.85 -24.45 20.99
N SER A 190 13.88 -24.23 21.80
CA SER A 190 14.97 -23.28 21.61
C SER A 190 15.89 -23.59 20.43
N ASP A 191 15.44 -24.41 19.49
CA ASP A 191 16.21 -24.73 18.29
C ASP A 191 15.92 -23.65 17.27
N LYS A 192 16.87 -22.71 17.17
CA LYS A 192 16.88 -21.63 16.19
C LYS A 192 16.61 -22.24 14.81
N VAL A 193 15.37 -22.15 14.35
CA VAL A 193 14.96 -22.89 13.16
C VAL A 193 15.71 -22.35 11.95
N SER A 194 16.41 -23.24 11.24
CA SER A 194 17.21 -22.85 10.07
C SER A 194 16.31 -22.45 8.91
N LEU A 195 16.64 -21.33 8.25
CA LEU A 195 16.03 -20.92 6.98
C LEU A 195 16.09 -22.06 5.95
N GLU A 196 17.17 -22.84 5.96
CA GLU A 196 17.35 -23.97 5.05
C GLU A 196 16.28 -25.05 5.26
N ASP A 197 15.96 -25.37 6.52
CA ASP A 197 14.95 -26.38 6.84
C ASP A 197 13.56 -25.92 6.45
N PHE A 198 13.26 -24.63 6.66
CA PHE A 198 12.02 -24.03 6.17
C PHE A 198 11.89 -24.14 4.64
N LEU A 199 12.94 -23.77 3.90
CA LEU A 199 12.92 -23.84 2.44
C LEU A 199 12.79 -25.28 1.93
N LYS A 200 13.42 -26.26 2.59
CA LYS A 200 13.24 -27.69 2.27
C LYS A 200 11.79 -28.12 2.47
N THR A 201 11.18 -27.78 3.60
CA THR A 201 9.77 -28.08 3.88
C THR A 201 8.85 -27.41 2.85
N TYR A 202 9.10 -26.14 2.52
CA TYR A 202 8.32 -25.42 1.51
C TYR A 202 8.41 -26.07 0.13
N ASN A 203 9.61 -26.45 -0.32
CA ASN A 203 9.81 -27.11 -1.60
C ASN A 203 9.10 -28.48 -1.64
N SER A 204 9.06 -29.21 -0.52
CA SER A 204 8.27 -30.45 -0.40
C SER A 204 6.78 -30.19 -0.61
N ILE A 205 6.23 -29.17 0.05
CA ILE A 205 4.83 -28.75 -0.11
C ILE A 205 4.52 -28.38 -1.56
N GLU A 206 5.40 -27.59 -2.20
CA GLU A 206 5.24 -27.20 -3.60
C GLU A 206 5.24 -28.41 -4.55
N SER A 207 6.15 -29.37 -4.32
CA SER A 207 6.17 -30.63 -5.06
C SER A 207 4.90 -31.46 -4.86
N SER A 208 4.40 -31.56 -3.62
CA SER A 208 3.16 -32.27 -3.31
C SER A 208 1.96 -31.65 -4.02
N ILE A 209 1.86 -30.32 -4.01
CA ILE A 209 0.80 -29.59 -4.73
C ILE A 209 0.90 -29.82 -6.23
N SER A 210 2.10 -29.75 -6.81
CA SER A 210 2.30 -30.00 -8.24
C SER A 210 1.91 -31.43 -8.62
N ASN A 211 2.28 -32.41 -7.81
CA ASN A 211 1.91 -33.82 -8.01
C ASN A 211 0.39 -34.01 -7.96
N LEU A 212 -0.29 -33.42 -6.97
CA LEU A 212 -1.75 -33.49 -6.83
C LEU A 212 -2.51 -32.89 -8.03
N VAL A 213 -1.98 -31.85 -8.67
CA VAL A 213 -2.57 -31.24 -9.89
C VAL A 213 -2.23 -32.05 -11.15
N SER A 214 -1.00 -32.54 -11.27
CA SER A 214 -0.60 -33.36 -12.43
C SER A 214 -1.40 -34.66 -12.56
N SER A 215 -1.92 -35.18 -11.45
CA SER A 215 -2.86 -36.30 -11.44
C SER A 215 -4.27 -35.95 -11.96
N SER A 216 -4.67 -34.66 -11.94
CA SER A 216 -6.00 -34.24 -12.38
C SER A 216 -6.06 -33.56 -13.75
N VAL A 217 -4.99 -32.91 -14.23
CA VAL A 217 -5.06 -32.10 -15.45
C VAL A 217 -3.72 -32.08 -16.22
N LYS A 218 -3.67 -32.72 -17.40
CA LYS A 218 -2.65 -32.41 -18.42
C LYS A 218 -3.12 -31.22 -19.25
N ILE A 219 -2.66 -30.02 -18.96
CA ILE A 219 -2.85 -28.85 -19.84
C ILE A 219 -1.48 -28.20 -20.11
N ASP A 220 -1.09 -28.23 -21.38
CA ASP A 220 -0.15 -27.34 -22.10
C ASP A 220 1.08 -26.79 -21.36
N GLY A 221 1.97 -27.67 -20.91
CA GLY A 221 3.43 -27.48 -20.94
C GLY A 221 4.06 -26.29 -20.18
N LYS A 222 3.27 -25.43 -19.56
CA LYS A 222 3.69 -24.39 -18.61
C LYS A 222 3.32 -24.87 -17.23
N TYR A 223 4.33 -25.09 -16.39
CA TYR A 223 4.09 -25.29 -14.96
C TYR A 223 3.29 -24.10 -14.44
N ALA A 224 2.05 -24.36 -14.03
CA ALA A 224 1.20 -23.35 -13.44
C ALA A 224 1.81 -22.90 -12.10
N ASN A 225 1.86 -21.59 -11.88
CA ASN A 225 2.34 -20.97 -10.63
C ASN A 225 1.68 -21.67 -9.42
N MET A 226 2.39 -21.84 -8.29
CA MET A 226 1.87 -22.48 -7.07
C MET A 226 0.46 -21.96 -6.69
N TYR A 227 0.20 -20.67 -6.88
CA TYR A 227 -1.12 -20.07 -6.64
C TYR A 227 -2.22 -20.58 -7.60
N GLN A 228 -1.90 -20.78 -8.88
CA GLN A 228 -2.82 -21.37 -9.86
C GLN A 228 -3.10 -22.84 -9.54
N ASN A 229 -2.06 -23.61 -9.16
CA ASN A 229 -2.24 -24.99 -8.72
C ASN A 229 -3.17 -25.09 -7.51
N LEU A 230 -3.00 -24.21 -6.53
CA LEU A 230 -3.89 -24.14 -5.37
C LEU A 230 -5.34 -23.81 -5.74
N LYS A 231 -5.55 -22.93 -6.73
CA LYS A 231 -6.91 -22.64 -7.23
C LYS A 231 -7.55 -23.86 -7.88
N ILE A 232 -6.80 -24.61 -8.67
CA ILE A 232 -7.27 -25.84 -9.31
C ILE A 232 -7.68 -26.86 -8.24
N LEU A 233 -6.81 -27.14 -7.26
CA LEU A 233 -7.11 -28.09 -6.19
C LEU A 233 -8.35 -27.69 -5.37
N ARG A 234 -8.54 -26.38 -5.12
CA ARG A 234 -9.73 -25.87 -4.43
C ARG A 234 -10.98 -26.03 -5.29
N TYR A 235 -10.89 -25.72 -6.58
CA TYR A 235 -12.01 -25.88 -7.51
C TYR A 235 -12.45 -27.35 -7.64
N GLU A 236 -11.50 -28.27 -7.65
CA GLU A 236 -11.73 -29.71 -7.64
C GLU A 236 -12.22 -30.25 -6.29
N GLY A 237 -12.23 -29.42 -5.23
CA GLY A 237 -12.63 -29.82 -3.88
C GLY A 237 -11.66 -30.75 -3.17
N LYS A 238 -10.43 -30.92 -3.69
CA LYS A 238 -9.37 -31.74 -3.08
C LYS A 238 -8.79 -31.11 -1.81
N ILE A 239 -8.81 -29.79 -1.74
CA ILE A 239 -8.42 -29.03 -0.54
C ILE A 239 -9.59 -28.16 -0.08
N ASP A 240 -9.74 -28.02 1.23
CA ASP A 240 -10.76 -27.15 1.80
C ASP A 240 -10.33 -25.67 1.77
N ALA A 241 -11.27 -24.78 2.11
CA ALA A 241 -10.99 -23.34 2.13
C ALA A 241 -9.95 -22.96 3.19
N LYS A 242 -9.85 -23.72 4.30
CA LYS A 242 -8.92 -23.44 5.39
C LYS A 242 -7.48 -23.75 4.99
N LEU A 243 -7.23 -24.92 4.41
CA LEU A 243 -5.93 -25.34 3.90
C LEU A 243 -5.48 -24.44 2.74
N PHE A 244 -6.40 -24.05 1.85
CA PHE A 244 -6.09 -23.07 0.80
C PHE A 244 -5.55 -21.75 1.36
N GLU A 245 -6.22 -21.18 2.37
CA GLU A 245 -5.77 -19.92 2.98
C GLU A 245 -4.43 -20.10 3.73
N LYS A 246 -4.25 -21.21 4.45
CA LYS A 246 -2.97 -21.54 5.12
C LYS A 246 -1.81 -21.59 4.13
N ILE A 247 -1.96 -22.32 3.02
CA ILE A 247 -0.90 -22.44 2.01
C ILE A 247 -0.67 -21.10 1.31
N ASN A 248 -1.72 -20.32 1.04
CA ASN A 248 -1.56 -19.00 0.43
C ASN A 248 -0.80 -18.02 1.35
N VAL A 249 -1.04 -18.07 2.66
CA VAL A 249 -0.26 -17.30 3.65
C VAL A 249 1.22 -17.73 3.63
N LEU A 250 1.48 -19.04 3.65
CA LEU A 250 2.84 -19.59 3.59
C LEU A 250 3.58 -19.15 2.32
N ARG A 251 2.92 -19.24 1.16
CA ARG A 251 3.46 -18.81 -0.14
C ARG A 251 3.85 -17.33 -0.12
N ARG A 252 2.96 -16.45 0.35
CA ARG A 252 3.25 -15.01 0.47
C ARG A 252 4.40 -14.75 1.44
N TYR A 253 4.43 -15.44 2.59
CA TYR A 253 5.51 -15.30 3.54
C TYR A 253 6.87 -15.67 2.94
N ARG A 254 6.96 -16.80 2.24
CA ARG A 254 8.19 -17.22 1.56
C ARG A 254 8.65 -16.16 0.54
N ASN A 255 7.73 -15.64 -0.27
CA ASN A 255 8.04 -14.58 -1.23
C ASN A 255 8.60 -13.34 -0.54
N TYR A 256 7.99 -12.91 0.58
CA TYR A 256 8.50 -11.78 1.34
C TYR A 256 9.84 -12.04 2.04
N LEU A 257 10.08 -13.27 2.47
CA LEU A 257 11.30 -13.66 3.17
C LEU A 257 12.51 -13.67 2.22
N VAL A 258 12.34 -14.18 1.00
CA VAL A 258 13.41 -14.29 0.00
C VAL A 258 13.83 -12.92 -0.54
N HIS A 259 12.87 -11.99 -0.68
CA HIS A 259 13.12 -10.66 -1.23
C HIS A 259 13.26 -9.56 -0.17
N GLY A 260 13.21 -9.91 1.12
CA GLY A 260 13.37 -8.99 2.24
C GLY A 260 14.83 -8.71 2.61
N GLN A 261 15.07 -7.61 3.34
CA GLN A 261 16.39 -7.30 3.91
C GLN A 261 16.79 -8.27 5.04
N ASP A 262 15.81 -8.74 5.80
CA ASP A 262 16.02 -9.65 6.93
C ASP A 262 15.46 -11.05 6.61
N MET A 263 16.36 -11.98 6.30
CA MET A 263 16.04 -13.41 6.12
C MET A 263 15.82 -14.16 7.44
N ILE A 264 15.45 -13.43 8.50
CA ILE A 264 15.12 -14.00 9.82
C ILE A 264 13.71 -14.58 9.74
N MET A 265 13.54 -15.85 10.05
CA MET A 265 12.25 -16.51 9.95
C MET A 265 11.56 -16.58 11.32
N ASP A 266 10.24 -16.41 11.34
CA ASP A 266 9.40 -16.60 12.52
C ASP A 266 9.10 -18.10 12.70
N GLU A 267 9.46 -18.64 13.87
CA GLU A 267 9.28 -20.06 14.23
C GLU A 267 7.83 -20.53 14.05
N LYS A 268 6.83 -19.66 14.30
CA LYS A 268 5.41 -20.00 14.12
C LYS A 268 5.09 -20.34 12.67
N VAL A 269 5.74 -19.66 11.72
CA VAL A 269 5.54 -19.90 10.29
C VAL A 269 6.15 -21.24 9.87
N TYR A 270 7.26 -21.65 10.50
CA TYR A 270 7.82 -22.97 10.28
C TYR A 270 6.90 -24.09 10.79
N TYR A 271 6.31 -23.94 11.97
CA TYR A 271 5.33 -24.91 12.48
C TYR A 271 4.07 -24.97 11.61
N LEU A 272 3.61 -23.83 11.11
CA LEU A 272 2.53 -23.78 10.12
C LEU A 272 2.90 -24.55 8.85
N ALA A 273 4.14 -24.41 8.36
CA ALA A 273 4.61 -25.16 7.19
C ALA A 273 4.61 -26.67 7.45
N LYS A 274 5.04 -27.13 8.64
CA LYS A 274 4.97 -28.55 9.02
C LYS A 274 3.54 -29.08 9.06
N GLU A 275 2.63 -28.35 9.71
CA GLU A 275 1.21 -28.73 9.79
C GLU A 275 0.61 -28.87 8.38
N ILE A 276 0.89 -27.92 7.48
CA ILE A 276 0.45 -27.97 6.09
C ILE A 276 1.03 -29.20 5.37
N ASN A 277 2.32 -29.51 5.55
CA ASN A 277 2.95 -30.65 4.90
C ASN A 277 2.32 -31.97 5.35
N GLU A 278 2.04 -32.12 6.66
CA GLU A 278 1.34 -33.30 7.20
C GLU A 278 -0.11 -33.40 6.71
N GLU A 279 -0.83 -32.28 6.57
CA GLU A 279 -2.18 -32.25 5.99
C GLU A 279 -2.16 -32.66 4.50
N LEU A 280 -1.15 -32.24 3.73
CA LEU A 280 -1.01 -32.59 2.32
C LEU A 280 -0.58 -34.04 2.10
N GLU A 281 0.30 -34.58 2.94
CA GLU A 281 0.71 -35.99 2.88
C GLU A 281 -0.46 -36.96 3.09
N LYS A 282 -1.49 -36.56 3.85
CA LYS A 282 -2.72 -37.35 4.02
C LYS A 282 -3.61 -37.38 2.77
N LEU A 283 -3.40 -36.46 1.83
CA LEU A 283 -4.18 -36.33 0.60
C LEU A 283 -3.51 -36.99 -0.62
N LEU A 284 -2.23 -37.37 -0.49
CA LEU A 284 -1.45 -38.12 -1.49
C LEU A 284 -1.69 -39.64 -1.35
#